data_AF-A0A2V2UJ05-F1
#
_entry.id   AF-A0A2V2UJ05-F1
#
_cell.length_a   1.000
_cell.length_b   1.000
_cell.length_c   1.000
_cell.angle_alpha   90.00
_cell.angle_beta   90.00
_cell.angle_gamma   90.00
#
_symmetry.space_group_name_H-M   'P 1'
#
loop_
_entity.id
_entity.type
_entity.pdbx_description
1 polymer ?
#
loop_
_entity_poly.entity_id
_entity_poly.type
_entity_poly.pdbx_seq_one_letter_code
_entity_poly.pdbx_strand_id
1 'polypeptide(L)' 'MSLEEGVKVKVRGPQEKFVLHEDYSKPAIFLSGGIGVTPFISMIKYSTDKQLPIKIIMFDSNRDEKKHTL' A
#
# COMPACT_ATOMS: atom_id res chain seq x y z
N MET A 1 11.97 -8.17 -21.97
CA MET A 1 11.72 -6.77 -22.35
C MET A 1 11.84 -5.95 -21.07
N SER A 2 12.89 -5.17 -20.92
CA SER A 2 13.18 -4.35 -19.73
C SER A 2 12.76 -2.91 -19.97
N LEU A 3 12.32 -2.22 -18.91
CA LEU A 3 12.09 -0.78 -18.94
C LEU A 3 13.44 -0.08 -18.72
N GLU A 4 13.82 0.83 -19.61
CA GLU A 4 15.05 1.61 -19.50
C GLU A 4 14.75 3.02 -18.98
N GLU A 5 15.73 3.64 -18.33
CA GLU A 5 15.63 5.02 -17.86
C GLU A 5 15.36 5.97 -19.04
N GLY A 6 14.48 6.95 -18.84
CA GLY A 6 14.09 7.91 -19.89
C GLY A 6 12.93 7.46 -20.78
N VAL A 7 12.45 6.21 -20.68
CA VAL A 7 11.26 5.76 -21.41
C VAL A 7 10.01 6.47 -20.89
N LYS A 8 9.27 7.11 -21.80
CA LYS A 8 7.96 7.71 -21.47
C LYS A 8 6.89 6.63 -21.42
N VAL A 9 6.17 6.57 -20.31
CA VAL A 9 5.02 5.67 -20.12
C VAL A 9 3.73 6.47 -20.04
N LYS A 10 2.64 5.90 -20.55
CA LYS A 10 1.30 6.47 -20.38
C LYS A 10 0.71 5.94 -19.08
N VAL A 11 0.33 6.84 -18.19
CA VAL A 11 -0.29 6.51 -16.90
C VAL A 11 -1.71 7.05 -16.91
N ARG A 12 -2.66 6.27 -16.40
CA ARG A 12 -4.03 6.73 -16.12
C ARG A 12 -4.15 6.96 -14.61
N GLY A 13 -4.84 8.03 -14.24
CA GLY A 13 -4.99 8.47 -12.85
C GLY A 13 -5.73 7.48 -11.94
N PRO A 14 -5.88 7.83 -10.66
CA PRO A 14 -6.48 6.95 -9.65
C PRO A 14 -7.87 6.49 -10.08
N GLN A 15 -8.16 5.23 -9.77
CA GLN A 15 -9.45 4.59 -10.06
C GLN A 15 -10.07 4.11 -8.75
N GLU A 16 -11.38 4.29 -8.61
CA GLU A 16 -12.17 3.86 -7.45
C GLU A 16 -11.79 4.52 -6.10
N LYS A 17 -12.49 4.14 -5.03
CA LYS A 17 -12.31 4.64 -3.65
C LYS A 17 -11.63 3.61 -2.76
N PHE A 18 -10.41 3.21 -3.10
CA PHE A 18 -9.59 2.36 -2.22
C PHE A 18 -8.72 3.24 -1.32
N VAL A 19 -9.31 3.76 -0.24
CA VAL A 19 -8.69 4.72 0.67
C VAL A 19 -8.94 4.33 2.13
N LEU A 20 -8.10 4.83 3.06
CA LEU A 20 -8.32 4.70 4.49
C LEU A 20 -9.63 5.39 4.90
N HIS A 21 -10.37 4.78 5.83
CA HIS A 21 -11.55 5.40 6.41
C HIS A 21 -11.16 6.58 7.32
N GLU A 22 -12.03 7.59 7.40
CA GLU A 22 -11.73 8.83 8.14
C GLU A 22 -12.00 8.72 9.65
N ASP A 23 -12.75 7.70 10.08
CA ASP A 23 -13.01 7.41 11.49
C ASP A 23 -11.83 6.67 12.16
N TYR A 24 -10.80 7.42 12.52
CA TYR A 24 -9.57 6.87 13.11
C TYR A 24 -9.74 6.26 14.51
N SER A 25 -10.93 6.34 15.11
CA SER A 25 -11.22 5.59 16.34
C SER A 25 -11.30 4.08 16.08
N LYS A 26 -11.61 3.68 14.85
CA LYS A 26 -11.67 2.29 14.42
C LYS A 26 -10.33 1.84 13.84
N PRO A 27 -9.80 0.67 14.24
CA PRO A 27 -8.60 0.13 13.63
C PRO A 27 -8.86 -0.28 12.18
N ALA A 28 -7.85 -0.15 11.32
CA ALA A 28 -7.83 -0.75 9.98
C ALA A 28 -7.08 -2.08 10.03
N ILE A 29 -7.68 -3.12 9.42
CA ILE A 29 -7.05 -4.42 9.23
C ILE A 29 -6.83 -4.64 7.74
N PHE A 30 -5.57 -4.83 7.35
CA PHE A 30 -5.18 -5.13 5.98
C PHE A 30 -4.84 -6.61 5.84
N LEU A 31 -5.32 -7.21 4.75
CA LEU A 31 -4.98 -8.56 4.33
C LEU A 31 -4.32 -8.45 2.96
N SER A 32 -3.03 -8.77 2.89
CA SER A 32 -2.27 -8.74 1.64
C SER A 32 -1.79 -10.12 1.23
N GLY A 33 -1.64 -10.30 -0.08
CA GLY A 33 -0.94 -11.43 -0.65
C GLY A 33 -0.30 -11.05 -1.99
N GLY A 34 0.95 -11.47 -2.19
CA GLY A 34 1.72 -11.15 -3.39
C GLY A 34 1.83 -9.64 -3.64
N ILE A 35 1.58 -9.19 -4.87
CA ILE A 35 1.71 -7.77 -5.26
C ILE A 35 0.67 -6.85 -4.62
N GLY A 36 -0.39 -7.41 -4.01
CA GLY A 36 -1.48 -6.67 -3.37
C GLY A 36 -1.05 -5.87 -2.14
N VAL A 37 0.20 -6.04 -1.67
CA VAL A 37 0.79 -5.28 -0.57
C VAL A 37 0.97 -3.78 -0.89
N THR A 38 1.18 -3.44 -2.16
CA THR A 38 1.58 -2.11 -2.64
C THR A 38 0.68 -0.95 -2.15
N PRO A 39 -0.65 -0.99 -2.32
CA PRO A 39 -1.51 0.09 -1.83
C PRO A 39 -1.48 0.21 -0.29
N PHE A 40 -1.34 -0.89 0.44
CA PHE A 40 -1.29 -0.87 1.90
C PHE A 40 -0.02 -0.20 2.42
N ILE A 41 1.13 -0.47 1.81
CA ILE A 41 2.39 0.22 2.16
C ILE A 41 2.25 1.72 1.92
N SER A 42 1.64 2.13 0.80
CA SER A 42 1.37 3.55 0.53
C SER A 42 0.47 4.19 1.61
N MET A 43 -0.56 3.49 2.07
CA MET A 43 -1.47 3.96 3.12
C MET A 43 -0.81 4.04 4.50
N ILE A 44 0.01 3.05 4.86
CA ILE A 44 0.77 3.04 6.11
C ILE A 44 1.74 4.22 6.12
N LYS A 45 2.52 4.39 5.04
CA LYS A 45 3.45 5.51 4.91
C LYS A 45 2.74 6.86 5.05
N TYR A 46 1.64 7.04 4.31
CA TYR A 46 0.83 8.26 4.43
C TYR A 46 0.36 8.52 5.87
N SER A 47 -0.11 7.48 6.57
CA SER A 47 -0.59 7.58 7.95
C SER A 47 0.53 7.95 8.93
N THR A 48 1.71 7.38 8.74
CA THR A 48 2.91 7.70 9.51
C THR A 48 3.38 9.14 9.25
N ASP A 49 3.50 9.54 7.97
CA ASP A 49 3.94 10.87 7.56
C ASP A 49 3.00 11.97 8.09
N LYS A 50 1.69 11.68 8.15
CA LYS A 50 0.65 12.58 8.68
C LYS A 50 0.39 12.42 10.18
N GLN A 51 1.10 11.50 10.85
CA GLN A 51 0.92 11.19 12.27
C GLN A 51 -0.56 10.93 12.64
N LEU A 52 -1.27 10.20 11.78
CA LEU A 52 -2.67 9.88 12.02
C LEU A 52 -2.79 8.95 13.23
N PRO A 53 -3.81 9.12 14.09
CA PRO A 53 -3.98 8.30 15.30
C PRO A 53 -4.53 6.90 15.01
N ILE A 54 -4.75 6.56 13.74
CA ILE A 54 -5.33 5.28 13.32
C ILE A 54 -4.40 4.12 13.68
N LYS A 55 -4.97 3.07 14.28
CA LYS A 55 -4.27 1.80 14.51
C LYS A 55 -4.40 0.93 13.27
N ILE A 56 -3.26 0.51 12.71
CA ILE A 56 -3.22 -0.35 11.52
C ILE A 56 -2.60 -1.70 11.91
N ILE A 57 -3.27 -2.78 11.54
CA ILE A 57 -2.78 -4.16 11.65
C ILE A 57 -2.74 -4.74 10.25
N MET A 58 -1.61 -5.33 9.85
CA MET A 58 -1.45 -5.94 8.53
C MET A 58 -1.10 -7.41 8.68
N PHE A 59 -1.88 -8.27 8.03
CA PHE A 59 -1.55 -9.68 7.83
C PHE A 59 -1.13 -9.84 6.37
N ASP A 60 0.12 -10.25 6.18
CA ASP A 60 0.68 -10.50 4.87
C ASP A 60 0.93 -11.99 4.66
N SER A 61 0.39 -12.52 3.57
CA SER A 61 0.62 -13.90 3.15
C SER A 61 1.42 -13.91 1.87
N ASN A 62 2.72 -14.21 2.00
CA ASN A 62 3.60 -14.35 0.86
C ASN A 62 4.32 -15.70 0.85
N ARG A 63 4.60 -16.20 -0.36
CA ARG A 63 5.26 -17.50 -0.56
C ARG A 63 6.74 -17.47 -0.16
N ASP A 64 7.36 -16.29 -0.15
CA ASP A 64 8.79 -16.11 0.11
C ASP A 64 8.97 -14.83 0.93
N GLU A 65 9.51 -14.97 2.14
CA GLU A 65 9.72 -13.88 3.10
C GLU A 65 10.55 -12.72 2.53
N LYS A 66 11.42 -12.98 1.55
CA LYS A 66 12.35 -11.99 0.99
C LYS A 66 11.75 -11.07 -0.07
N LYS A 67 10.53 -11.35 -0.55
CA LYS A 67 9.94 -10.60 -1.68
C LYS A 67 9.31 -9.25 -1.28
N HIS A 68 9.25 -8.94 0.01
CA HIS A 68 8.66 -7.70 0.52
C HIS A 68 9.65 -6.81 1.29
N THR A 69 10.96 -7.08 1.21
CA THR A 69 11.96 -6.20 1.80
C THR A 69 11.94 -4.85 1.07
N LEU A 70 11.39 -3.84 1.75
CA LEU A 70 11.58 -2.42 1.43
C LEU A 70 13.02 -2.01 1.72
#